data_AF-A0A2V7IPD8-F1
#
_entry.id   AF-A0A2V7IPD8-F1
#
_cell.length_a   1.000
_cell.length_b   1.000
_cell.length_c   1.000
_cell.angle_alpha   90.00
_cell.angle_beta   90.00
_cell.angle_gamma   90.00
#
_symmetry.space_group_name_H-M   'P 1'
#
loop_
_entity.id
_entity.type
_entity.pdbx_description
1 polymer ?
#
loop_
_entity_poly.entity_id
_entity_poly.type
_entity_poly.pdbx_seq_one_letter_code
_entity_poly.pdbx_strand_id
1 'polypeptide(L)'
;MGFRERRGDRAAEPQPQVGALGCVALTGGRPPHGEARERGAQGAEHCRLHQSMSHTPRPPGPARAHPLAGRRIAVTRAREQAGDLVRELEALGAEVVAAPTIRIAPLTDLAALRAALSRVPPYDWIVFTSQNAVQVVCDRLPEWDLSPRDVARAAVAAIGPATAEAL
;
A
#
# COMPACT_ATOMS: atom_id res chain seq x y z
N MET A 1 11.20 46.55 34.10
CA MET A 1 12.32 45.88 33.41
C MET A 1 11.80 44.54 32.91
N GLY A 2 11.34 44.32 31.69
CA GLY A 2 11.68 44.95 30.41
C GLY A 2 12.79 44.15 29.74
N PHE A 3 12.47 43.03 29.08
CA PHE A 3 13.36 42.47 28.06
C PHE A 3 12.56 41.86 26.89
N ARG A 4 12.92 42.35 25.70
CA ARG A 4 12.25 42.34 24.40
C ARG A 4 12.19 40.97 23.70
N GLU A 5 11.12 40.82 22.93
CA GLU A 5 10.98 39.95 21.75
C GLU A 5 12.21 40.01 20.82
N ARG A 6 12.58 38.86 20.24
CA ARG A 6 13.09 38.82 18.86
C ARG A 6 12.14 37.99 18.01
N ARG A 7 11.28 38.71 17.30
CA ARG A 7 10.49 38.24 16.17
C ARG A 7 11.46 38.05 15.00
N GLY A 8 11.79 36.79 14.71
CA GLY A 8 12.54 36.40 13.52
C GLY A 8 11.57 36.22 12.36
N ASP A 9 11.60 37.18 11.45
CA ASP A 9 10.90 37.20 10.17
C ASP A 9 11.28 35.95 9.34
N ARG A 10 10.33 35.05 9.11
CA ARG A 10 10.43 34.03 8.06
C ARG A 10 9.22 34.19 7.16
N ALA A 11 9.54 34.50 5.91
CA ALA A 11 8.65 34.74 4.81
C ALA A 11 7.52 33.71 4.72
N ALA A 12 6.33 34.20 4.38
CA ALA A 12 5.14 33.44 4.10
C ALA A 12 5.38 32.45 2.94
N GLU A 13 5.48 31.16 3.26
CA GLU A 13 5.26 30.09 2.29
C GLU A 13 3.74 29.88 2.12
N PRO A 14 3.24 29.69 0.88
CA PRO A 14 1.81 29.61 0.63
C PRO A 14 1.24 28.32 1.23
N GLN A 15 0.25 28.48 2.11
CA GLN A 15 -0.56 27.39 2.63
C GLN A 15 -1.30 26.69 1.48
N PRO A 16 -1.21 25.34 1.36
CA PRO A 16 -2.03 24.62 0.40
C PRO A 16 -3.50 24.69 0.84
N GLN A 17 -4.35 25.10 -0.10
CA GLN A 17 -5.76 25.36 0.14
C GLN A 17 -6.50 24.05 0.42
N VAL A 18 -7.22 24.03 1.54
CA VAL A 18 -7.97 22.90 2.08
C VAL A 18 -9.26 22.70 1.28
N GLY A 19 -9.36 21.57 0.60
CA GLY A 19 -10.58 21.05 -0.03
C GLY A 19 -11.05 19.77 0.65
N ALA A 20 -12.37 19.54 0.66
CA ALA A 20 -13.04 18.44 1.33
C ALA A 20 -12.44 17.07 0.97
N LEU A 21 -11.98 16.33 1.99
CA LEU A 21 -11.46 14.96 1.94
C LEU A 21 -10.44 14.73 0.79
N GLY A 22 -9.33 15.46 0.84
CA GLY A 22 -8.21 15.26 -0.09
C GLY A 22 -7.37 14.04 0.28
N CYS A 23 -7.63 12.90 -0.36
CA CYS A 23 -6.75 11.75 -0.37
C CYS A 23 -5.46 12.12 -1.14
N VAL A 24 -4.31 12.24 -0.47
CA VAL A 24 -3.02 12.43 -1.14
C VAL A 24 -2.39 11.06 -1.38
N ALA A 25 -2.45 10.57 -2.62
CA ALA A 25 -1.70 9.40 -3.02
C ALA A 25 -0.20 9.75 -3.07
N LEU A 26 0.62 9.07 -2.27
CA LEU A 26 2.07 9.11 -2.43
C LEU A 26 2.43 8.29 -3.68
N THR A 27 2.40 8.91 -4.84
CA THR A 27 2.94 8.31 -6.06
C THR A 27 4.46 8.23 -5.91
N GLY A 28 4.99 7.00 -5.85
CA GLY A 28 6.42 6.74 -5.83
C GLY A 28 7.09 7.19 -7.13
N GLY A 29 7.43 8.47 -7.23
CA GLY A 29 8.28 9.00 -8.27
C GLY A 29 9.69 8.41 -8.13
N ARG A 30 10.11 7.62 -9.11
CA ARG A 30 11.46 7.05 -9.20
C ARG A 30 12.46 8.20 -9.39
N PRO A 31 13.42 8.44 -8.47
CA PRO A 31 14.44 9.45 -8.69
C PRO A 31 15.39 9.02 -9.82
N PRO A 32 15.89 9.96 -10.64
CA PRO A 32 16.87 9.68 -11.68
C PRO A 32 18.20 9.25 -11.06
N HIS A 33 18.85 8.30 -11.74
CA HIS A 33 20.08 7.61 -11.36
C HIS A 33 21.16 8.55 -10.78
N GLY A 34 21.57 8.26 -9.54
CA GLY A 34 22.75 8.82 -8.88
C GLY A 34 23.64 7.68 -8.38
N GLU A 35 24.94 7.84 -8.61
CA GLU A 35 25.98 6.82 -8.65
C GLU A 35 26.16 5.99 -7.37
N ALA A 36 26.43 4.70 -7.56
CA ALA A 36 26.73 3.73 -6.52
C ALA A 36 28.10 4.02 -5.89
N ARG A 37 28.11 4.29 -4.58
CA ARG A 37 29.32 4.17 -3.77
C ARG A 37 29.39 2.76 -3.19
N GLU A 38 30.31 1.98 -3.73
CA GLU A 38 30.73 0.69 -3.21
C GLU A 38 31.25 0.84 -1.77
N ARG A 39 30.72 0.03 -0.84
CA ARG A 39 31.45 -0.53 0.30
C ARG A 39 30.57 -1.58 0.99
N GLY A 40 31.09 -2.81 1.09
CA GLY A 40 30.57 -3.84 2.01
C GLY A 40 30.07 -5.12 1.35
N ALA A 41 30.96 -5.83 0.64
CA ALA A 41 30.77 -7.25 0.37
C ALA A 41 30.99 -8.04 1.67
N GLN A 42 30.01 -8.85 2.07
CA GLN A 42 30.17 -10.18 2.69
C GLN A 42 28.80 -10.66 3.21
N GLY A 43 28.20 -11.65 2.53
CA GLY A 43 26.96 -12.27 3.00
C GLY A 43 26.11 -13.04 1.99
N ALA A 44 26.57 -13.28 0.76
CA ALA A 44 25.74 -13.91 -0.28
C ALA A 44 26.41 -15.11 -0.99
N GLU A 45 27.18 -15.93 -0.27
CA GLU A 45 27.82 -17.11 -0.86
C GLU A 45 26.90 -18.34 -1.00
N HIS A 46 25.60 -18.24 -0.69
CA HIS A 46 24.72 -19.42 -0.64
C HIS A 46 23.46 -19.41 -1.52
N CYS A 47 23.45 -18.65 -2.61
CA CYS A 47 22.44 -18.80 -3.66
C CYS A 47 23.05 -18.73 -5.07
N ARG A 48 23.99 -19.65 -5.37
CA ARG A 48 24.32 -19.97 -6.77
C ARG A 48 23.42 -21.11 -7.27
N LEU A 49 22.22 -20.74 -7.70
CA LEU A 49 21.43 -21.57 -8.60
C LEU A 49 20.93 -20.68 -9.74
N HIS A 50 21.59 -20.82 -10.89
CA HIS A 50 21.20 -20.38 -12.24
C HIS A 50 20.32 -19.12 -12.36
N GLN A 51 20.95 -17.95 -12.44
CA GLN A 51 20.33 -16.79 -13.07
C GLN A 51 21.08 -16.47 -14.37
N SER A 52 20.71 -17.18 -15.43
CA SER A 52 20.77 -16.63 -16.78
C SER A 52 19.32 -16.41 -17.22
N MET A 53 18.79 -15.24 -16.86
CA MET A 53 17.51 -14.76 -17.36
C MET A 53 17.77 -13.40 -17.99
N SER A 54 18.34 -13.41 -19.19
CA SER A 54 18.26 -12.28 -20.11
C SER A 54 16.80 -12.14 -20.55
N HIS A 55 15.98 -11.43 -19.79
CA HIS A 55 14.64 -11.06 -20.23
C HIS A 55 14.75 -9.86 -21.18
N THR A 56 14.98 -10.14 -22.45
CA THR A 56 14.77 -9.14 -23.51
C THR A 56 13.26 -9.02 -23.74
N PRO A 57 12.64 -7.84 -23.59
CA PRO A 57 11.23 -7.67 -23.88
C PRO A 57 10.97 -8.01 -25.35
N ARG A 58 10.11 -9.01 -25.61
CA ARG A 58 9.78 -9.42 -26.98
C ARG A 58 8.88 -8.35 -27.62
N PRO A 59 9.17 -7.88 -28.85
CA PRO A 59 8.28 -6.94 -29.55
C PRO A 59 6.88 -7.57 -29.71
N PRO A 60 5.82 -6.76 -29.71
CA PRO A 60 4.46 -7.27 -29.87
C PRO A 60 4.30 -7.92 -31.24
N GLY A 61 4.27 -9.25 -31.26
CA GLY A 61 3.81 -10.03 -32.41
C GLY A 61 2.28 -9.99 -32.51
N PRO A 62 1.69 -10.54 -33.58
CA PRO A 62 0.23 -10.58 -33.74
C PRO A 62 -0.41 -11.18 -32.49
N ALA A 63 -1.53 -10.58 -32.05
CA ALA A 63 -2.25 -10.98 -30.84
C ALA A 63 -2.57 -12.48 -30.92
N ARG A 64 -1.82 -13.29 -30.17
CA ARG A 64 -2.11 -14.71 -30.05
C ARG A 64 -3.39 -14.84 -29.25
N ALA A 65 -4.38 -15.56 -29.79
CA ALA A 65 -5.48 -16.06 -28.98
C ALA A 65 -4.85 -16.81 -27.80
N HIS A 66 -5.09 -16.32 -26.58
CA HIS A 66 -4.57 -16.86 -25.32
C HIS A 66 -3.04 -16.76 -25.14
N PRO A 67 -2.51 -15.59 -24.73
CA PRO A 67 -1.07 -15.36 -24.58
C PRO A 67 -0.40 -16.22 -23.48
N LEU A 68 -1.18 -16.83 -22.58
CA LEU A 68 -0.69 -17.70 -21.50
C LEU A 68 -0.93 -19.20 -21.76
N ALA A 69 -1.38 -19.58 -22.97
CA ALA A 69 -1.59 -20.99 -23.34
C ALA A 69 -0.36 -21.87 -23.02
N GLY A 70 -0.59 -22.99 -22.33
CA GLY A 70 0.44 -23.95 -21.92
C GLY A 70 1.30 -23.50 -20.73
N ARG A 71 0.98 -22.37 -20.08
CA ARG A 71 1.61 -21.95 -18.83
C ARG A 71 0.81 -22.43 -17.64
N ARG A 72 1.51 -22.99 -16.65
CA ARG A 72 0.95 -23.36 -15.35
C ARG A 72 1.39 -22.32 -14.31
N ILE A 73 0.43 -21.65 -13.67
CA ILE A 73 0.69 -20.50 -12.79
C ILE A 73 0.13 -20.76 -11.41
N ALA A 74 0.98 -20.67 -10.39
CA ALA A 74 0.54 -20.75 -8.99
C ALA A 74 0.10 -19.37 -8.49
N VAL A 75 -1.09 -19.29 -7.91
CA VAL A 75 -1.61 -18.07 -7.26
C VAL A 75 -1.57 -18.27 -5.75
N THR A 76 -0.74 -17.47 -5.07
CA THR A 76 -0.47 -17.59 -3.62
C THR A 76 -1.29 -16.66 -2.75
N ARG A 77 -2.13 -15.82 -3.36
CA ARG A 77 -3.01 -14.88 -2.66
C ARG A 77 -4.06 -15.64 -1.82
N ALA A 78 -4.56 -15.00 -0.77
CA ALA A 78 -5.70 -15.50 0.01
C ALA A 78 -6.85 -15.90 -0.93
N ARG A 79 -7.52 -17.02 -0.59
CA ARG A 79 -8.50 -17.67 -1.48
C ARG A 79 -9.62 -16.73 -1.89
N GLU A 80 -10.08 -15.93 -0.94
CA GLU A 80 -11.18 -14.97 -1.09
C GLU A 80 -10.83 -13.81 -2.04
N GLN A 81 -9.53 -13.53 -2.21
CA GLN A 81 -9.02 -12.41 -3.02
C GLN A 81 -8.37 -12.87 -4.34
N ALA A 82 -8.26 -14.18 -4.56
CA ALA A 82 -7.60 -14.78 -5.72
C ALA A 82 -8.54 -14.93 -6.92
N GLY A 83 -9.87 -14.89 -6.70
CA GLY A 83 -10.87 -15.23 -7.72
C GLY A 83 -10.73 -14.45 -9.03
N ASP A 84 -10.64 -13.12 -8.95
CA ASP A 84 -10.55 -12.26 -10.15
C ASP A 84 -9.28 -12.54 -10.94
N LEU A 85 -8.14 -12.61 -10.23
CA LEU A 85 -6.85 -12.91 -10.84
C LEU A 85 -6.85 -14.30 -11.49
N VAL A 86 -7.42 -15.31 -10.84
CA VAL A 86 -7.54 -16.67 -11.40
C VAL A 86 -8.34 -16.62 -12.69
N ARG A 87 -9.52 -15.98 -12.69
CA ARG A 87 -10.37 -15.86 -13.88
C ARG A 87 -9.68 -15.14 -15.03
N GLU A 88 -8.97 -14.05 -14.75
CA GLU A 88 -8.21 -13.31 -15.76
C GLU A 88 -7.08 -14.16 -16.36
N LEU A 89 -6.34 -14.89 -15.54
CA LEU A 89 -5.27 -15.77 -16.01
C LEU A 89 -5.81 -16.93 -16.86
N GLU A 90 -6.92 -17.54 -16.45
CA GLU A 90 -7.60 -18.60 -17.19
C GLU A 90 -8.15 -18.09 -18.52
N ALA A 91 -8.73 -16.88 -18.56
CA ALA A 91 -9.19 -16.24 -19.80
C ALA A 91 -8.03 -16.02 -20.80
N LEU A 92 -6.82 -15.77 -20.29
CA LEU A 92 -5.60 -15.67 -21.08
C LEU A 92 -5.01 -17.04 -21.47
N GLY A 93 -5.61 -18.15 -21.05
CA GLY A 93 -5.24 -19.54 -21.38
C GLY A 93 -4.28 -20.23 -20.43
N ALA A 94 -4.04 -19.68 -19.24
CA ALA A 94 -3.20 -20.33 -18.23
C ALA A 94 -3.94 -21.49 -17.54
N GLU A 95 -3.19 -22.51 -17.14
CA GLU A 95 -3.62 -23.47 -16.11
C GLU A 95 -3.28 -22.87 -14.74
N VAL A 96 -4.28 -22.50 -13.94
CA VAL A 96 -4.05 -21.84 -12.65
C VAL A 96 -4.14 -22.82 -11.50
N VAL A 97 -3.14 -22.80 -10.62
CA VAL A 97 -3.10 -23.58 -9.38
C VAL A 97 -3.28 -22.63 -8.19
N ALA A 98 -4.44 -22.70 -7.54
CA ALA A 98 -4.64 -21.96 -6.30
C ALA A 98 -3.81 -22.58 -5.16
N ALA A 99 -2.83 -21.84 -4.66
CA ALA A 99 -1.93 -22.26 -3.59
C ALA A 99 -1.81 -21.17 -2.49
N PRO A 100 -2.90 -20.82 -1.79
CA PRO A 100 -2.89 -19.73 -0.81
C PRO A 100 -1.85 -19.96 0.29
N THR A 101 -0.95 -18.99 0.50
CA THR A 101 0.08 -19.06 1.55
C THR A 101 -0.22 -18.16 2.74
N ILE A 102 -1.27 -17.35 2.65
CA ILE A 102 -1.69 -16.40 3.68
C ILE A 102 -3.20 -16.49 3.91
N ARG A 103 -3.62 -16.21 5.14
CA ARG A 103 -5.03 -16.06 5.54
C ARG A 103 -5.20 -14.77 6.32
N ILE A 104 -6.26 -14.04 6.04
CA ILE A 104 -6.70 -12.90 6.83
C ILE A 104 -7.61 -13.43 7.93
N ALA A 105 -7.25 -13.18 9.19
CA ALA A 105 -8.03 -13.60 10.35
C ALA A 105 -8.34 -12.38 11.22
N PRO A 106 -9.53 -12.31 11.82
CA PRO A 106 -9.86 -11.24 12.75
C PRO A 106 -8.96 -11.33 14.00
N LEU A 107 -8.58 -10.17 14.53
CA LEU A 107 -7.97 -10.08 15.85
C LEU A 107 -9.05 -10.22 16.92
N THR A 108 -8.75 -10.97 17.98
CA THR A 108 -9.64 -11.15 19.13
C THR A 108 -9.74 -9.90 20.01
N ASP A 109 -8.66 -9.11 20.06
CA ASP A 109 -8.59 -7.86 20.80
C ASP A 109 -8.18 -6.70 19.88
N LEU A 110 -9.02 -5.66 19.87
CA LEU A 110 -8.80 -4.41 19.14
C LEU A 110 -8.71 -3.20 20.08
N ALA A 111 -8.55 -3.41 21.39
CA ALA A 111 -8.54 -2.33 22.38
C ALA A 111 -7.48 -1.27 22.11
N ALA A 112 -6.28 -1.67 21.69
CA ALA A 112 -5.21 -0.74 21.34
C ALA A 112 -5.55 0.08 20.08
N LEU A 113 -6.16 -0.55 19.07
CA LEU A 113 -6.61 0.13 17.85
C LEU A 113 -7.73 1.13 18.18
N ARG A 114 -8.70 0.73 19.01
CA ARG A 114 -9.75 1.63 19.50
C ARG A 114 -9.20 2.78 20.34
N ALA A 115 -8.18 2.53 21.17
CA ALA A 115 -7.56 3.61 21.96
C ALA A 115 -6.81 4.61 21.07
N ALA A 116 -6.15 4.12 20.02
CA ALA A 116 -5.49 4.96 19.01
C ALA A 116 -6.50 5.77 18.18
N LEU A 117 -7.64 5.16 17.85
CA LEU A 117 -8.75 5.79 17.14
C LEU A 117 -9.72 6.40 18.16
N SER A 118 -9.44 7.61 18.62
CA SER A 118 -10.33 8.34 19.53
C SER A 118 -10.74 9.68 18.93
N ARG A 119 -11.70 10.37 19.58
CA ARG A 119 -12.13 11.73 19.19
C ARG A 119 -10.98 12.77 19.29
N VAL A 120 -9.95 12.46 20.07
CA VAL A 120 -8.73 13.27 20.19
C VAL A 120 -7.54 12.34 19.94
N PRO A 121 -7.27 11.99 18.67
CA PRO A 121 -6.22 11.04 18.36
C PRO A 121 -4.87 11.61 18.80
N PRO A 122 -3.97 10.79 19.39
CA PRO A 122 -2.64 11.24 19.80
C PRO A 122 -1.67 11.36 18.61
N TYR A 123 -2.15 11.14 17.38
CA TYR A 123 -1.35 11.08 16.17
C TYR A 123 -1.86 12.09 15.14
N ASP A 124 -0.93 12.72 14.43
CA ASP A 124 -1.25 13.62 13.32
C ASP A 124 -1.61 12.88 12.02
N TRP A 125 -1.24 11.60 11.91
CA TRP A 125 -1.45 10.78 10.71
C TRP A 125 -1.97 9.38 11.02
N ILE A 126 -2.86 8.90 10.15
CA ILE A 126 -3.27 7.50 10.05
C ILE A 126 -2.92 7.02 8.65
N VAL A 127 -2.13 5.95 8.55
CA VAL A 127 -1.69 5.39 7.27
C VAL A 127 -2.25 3.98 7.09
N PHE A 128 -3.08 3.79 6.08
CA PHE A 128 -3.59 2.48 5.69
C PHE A 128 -2.71 1.86 4.61
N THR A 129 -2.24 0.64 4.84
CA THR A 129 -1.37 -0.08 3.90
C THR A 129 -2.07 -1.24 3.20
N SER A 130 -3.35 -1.45 3.50
CA SER A 130 -4.17 -2.53 2.97
C SER A 130 -5.65 -2.17 3.05
N GLN A 131 -6.39 -2.46 1.97
CA GLN A 131 -7.86 -2.43 1.96
C GLN A 131 -8.49 -3.22 3.12
N ASN A 132 -7.85 -4.30 3.59
CA ASN A 132 -8.36 -5.09 4.70
C ASN A 132 -8.34 -4.28 6.02
N ALA A 133 -7.31 -3.47 6.24
CA ALA A 133 -7.22 -2.62 7.43
C ALA A 133 -8.26 -1.50 7.40
N VAL A 134 -8.51 -0.93 6.22
CA VAL A 134 -9.56 0.06 6.02
C VAL A 134 -10.93 -0.53 6.37
N GLN A 135 -11.27 -1.68 5.79
CA GLN A 135 -12.54 -2.37 6.05
C GLN A 135 -12.73 -2.65 7.55
N VAL A 136 -11.72 -3.22 8.22
CA VAL A 136 -11.79 -3.50 9.66
C VAL A 136 -12.03 -2.23 10.47
N VAL A 137 -11.38 -1.11 10.15
CA VAL A 137 -11.61 0.14 10.88
C VAL A 137 -13.02 0.68 10.60
N CYS A 138 -13.42 0.77 9.34
CA CYS A 138 -14.73 1.30 8.94
C CYS A 138 -15.89 0.49 9.55
N ASP A 139 -15.79 -0.84 9.59
CA ASP A 139 -16.80 -1.71 10.19
C ASP A 139 -16.90 -1.52 11.71
N ARG A 140 -15.79 -1.18 12.38
CA ARG A 140 -15.71 -1.08 13.85
C ARG A 140 -15.96 0.31 14.42
N LEU A 141 -15.79 1.37 13.64
CA LEU A 141 -16.06 2.73 14.09
C LEU A 141 -17.46 2.88 14.73
N PRO A 142 -18.56 2.40 14.11
CA PRO A 142 -19.89 2.48 14.72
C PRO A 142 -20.01 1.67 16.02
N GLU A 143 -19.35 0.51 16.12
CA GLU A 143 -19.32 -0.29 17.34
C GLU A 143 -18.63 0.43 18.52
N TRP A 144 -17.79 1.43 18.21
CA TRP A 144 -17.06 2.23 19.19
C TRP A 144 -17.66 3.62 19.43
N ASP A 145 -18.87 3.89 18.91
CA ASP A 145 -19.51 5.21 18.93
C ASP A 145 -18.64 6.32 18.31
N LEU A 146 -17.93 5.95 17.24
CA LEU A 146 -17.09 6.85 16.45
C LEU A 146 -17.60 6.91 15.01
N SER A 147 -17.35 8.06 14.38
CA SER A 147 -17.53 8.25 12.95
C SER A 147 -16.19 8.56 12.29
N PRO A 148 -16.09 8.44 10.95
CA PRO A 148 -14.91 8.91 10.22
C PRO A 148 -14.55 10.38 10.50
N ARG A 149 -15.51 11.22 10.89
CA ARG A 149 -15.25 12.62 11.27
C ARG A 149 -14.57 12.75 12.63
N ASP A 150 -14.83 11.83 13.56
CA ASP A 150 -14.20 11.84 14.88
C ASP A 150 -12.69 11.54 14.79
N VAL A 151 -12.29 10.78 13.77
CA VAL A 151 -10.88 10.48 13.46
C VAL A 151 -10.24 11.47 12.47
N ALA A 152 -11.03 12.37 11.86
CA ALA A 152 -10.58 13.31 10.83
C ALA A 152 -9.67 14.45 11.32
N ARG A 153 -9.36 14.50 12.63
CA ARG A 153 -8.29 15.37 13.14
C ARG A 153 -6.91 14.91 12.71
N ALA A 154 -6.72 13.62 12.49
CA ALA A 154 -5.53 13.08 11.87
C ALA A 154 -5.68 13.13 10.34
N ALA A 155 -4.61 13.47 9.64
CA ALA A 155 -4.54 13.30 8.20
C ALA A 155 -4.51 11.80 7.85
N VAL A 156 -5.20 11.41 6.78
CA VAL A 156 -5.30 10.00 6.36
C VAL A 156 -4.52 9.80 5.06
N ALA A 157 -3.68 8.77 5.03
CA ALA A 157 -2.98 8.33 3.83
C ALA A 157 -3.27 6.86 3.52
N ALA A 158 -3.20 6.52 2.23
CA ALA A 158 -3.31 5.16 1.74
C ALA A 158 -2.09 4.78 0.90
N ILE A 159 -1.59 3.55 1.09
CA ILE A 159 -0.59 2.97 0.21
C ILE A 159 -1.29 2.17 -0.89
N GLY A 160 -1.23 2.72 -2.10
CA GLY A 160 -1.72 2.10 -3.33
C GLY A 160 -3.19 2.42 -3.67
N PRO A 161 -3.57 2.33 -4.97
CA PRO A 161 -4.92 2.67 -5.43
C PRO A 161 -6.03 1.87 -4.75
N ALA A 162 -5.87 0.55 -4.63
CA ALA A 162 -6.88 -0.33 -4.03
C ALA A 162 -7.17 0.00 -2.55
N THR A 163 -6.16 0.50 -1.80
CA THR A 163 -6.38 0.95 -0.43
C THR A 163 -7.07 2.31 -0.39
N ALA A 164 -6.75 3.21 -1.33
CA ALA A 164 -7.37 4.52 -1.42
C ALA A 164 -8.84 4.45 -1.86
N GLU A 165 -9.19 3.51 -2.74
CA GLU A 165 -10.57 3.24 -3.16
C GLU A 165 -11.45 2.69 -2.03
N ALA A 166 -10.85 2.07 -1.02
CA ALA A 166 -11.57 1.51 0.13
C ALA A 166 -11.90 2.54 1.23
N LEU A 167 -11.28 3.73 1.19
CA LEU A 167 -11.48 4.83 2.16
C LEU A 167 -12.69 5.70 1.80
#